data_AF-A0A6N8HUP6-F1
#
_entry.id   AF-A0A6N8HUP6-F1
#
_cell.length_a   1.000
_cell.length_b   1.000
_cell.length_c   1.000
_cell.angle_alpha   90.00
_cell.angle_beta   90.00
_cell.angle_gamma   90.00
#
_symmetry.space_group_name_H-M   'P 1'
#
loop_
_entity.id
_entity.type
_entity.pdbx_description
1 polymer ?
#
loop_
_entity_poly.entity_id
_entity_poly.type
_entity_poly.pdbx_seq_one_letter_code
_entity_poly.pdbx_strand_id
1 'polypeptide(L)' 'MTNQQINEIIKALAYGETPQQIADAEGVTVSDVQQVQRDYAMEIDYERQTLRKVGYIHE' A
#
# COMPACT_ATOMS: atom_id res chain seq x y z
N MET A 1 1.57 7.70 -12.59
CA MET A 1 2.30 7.45 -11.34
C MET A 1 3.75 7.12 -11.66
N THR A 2 4.67 7.51 -10.77
CA THR A 2 6.08 7.08 -10.84
C THR A 2 6.26 5.74 -10.11
N ASN A 3 7.37 5.03 -10.38
CA ASN A 3 7.71 3.81 -9.64
C ASN A 3 7.85 4.06 -8.12
N GLN A 4 8.24 5.28 -7.73
CA GLN A 4 8.30 5.67 -6.32
C GLN A 4 6.91 5.72 -5.70
N GLN A 5 5.95 6.39 -6.34
CA GLN A 5 4.57 6.47 -5.84
C GLN A 5 3.93 5.09 -5.72
N ILE A 6 4.16 4.20 -6.71
CA ILE A 6 3.65 2.82 -6.64
C ILE A 6 4.20 2.09 -5.40
N ASN A 7 5.50 2.22 -5.12
CA ASN A 7 6.10 1.60 -3.94
C ASN A 7 5.56 2.16 -2.61
N GLU A 8 5.34 3.47 -2.52
CA GLU A 8 4.77 4.06 -1.30
C GLU A 8 3.31 3.63 -1.10
N ILE A 9 2.52 3.53 -2.18
CA ILE A 9 1.16 2.98 -2.14
C ILE A 9 1.17 1.53 -1.62
N ILE A 10 2.07 0.68 -2.13
CA ILE A 10 2.21 -0.73 -1.69
C ILE A 10 2.50 -0.80 -0.19
N LYS A 11 3.47 -0.01 0.29
CA LYS A 11 3.82 0.05 1.73
C LYS A 11 2.64 0.50 2.57
N ALA A 12 1.96 1.58 2.18
CA ALA A 12 0.85 2.13 2.94
C ALA A 12 -0.33 1.13 3.01
N LEU A 13 -0.64 0.43 1.91
CA LEU A 13 -1.63 -0.65 1.89
C LEU A 13 -1.22 -1.84 2.78
N ALA A 14 0.07 -2.16 2.84
CA ALA A 14 0.60 -3.19 3.73
C ALA A 14 0.49 -2.79 5.21
N TYR A 15 0.67 -1.49 5.52
CA TYR A 15 0.46 -0.90 6.85
C TYR A 15 -1.03 -0.76 7.23
N GLY A 16 -1.94 -0.96 6.29
CA GLY A 16 -3.39 -0.91 6.54
C GLY A 16 -4.02 0.47 6.36
N GLU A 17 -3.32 1.41 5.72
CA GLU A 17 -3.94 2.68 5.33
C GLU A 17 -5.06 2.49 4.32
N THR A 18 -6.05 3.38 4.37
CA THR A 18 -7.18 3.35 3.44
C THR A 18 -6.82 3.95 2.09
N PRO A 19 -7.48 3.53 0.98
CA PRO A 19 -7.23 4.11 -0.33
C PRO A 19 -7.40 5.64 -0.41
N GLN A 20 -8.27 6.22 0.43
CA GLN A 20 -8.45 7.67 0.51
C GLN A 20 -7.23 8.37 1.12
N GLN A 21 -6.73 7.88 2.25
CA GLN A 21 -5.55 8.46 2.92
C GLN A 21 -4.32 8.43 2.00
N ILE A 22 -4.12 7.31 1.32
CA ILE A 22 -3.00 7.12 0.41
C ILE A 22 -3.13 8.05 -0.81
N ALA A 23 -4.32 8.16 -1.38
CA ALA A 23 -4.58 9.05 -2.52
C ALA A 23 -4.26 10.52 -2.18
N ASP A 24 -4.70 10.96 -0.99
CA ASP A 24 -4.45 12.32 -0.51
C ASP A 24 -2.95 12.57 -0.23
N ALA A 25 -2.23 11.57 0.31
CA ALA A 25 -0.80 11.67 0.61
C ALA A 25 0.08 11.68 -0.66
N GLU A 26 -0.23 10.81 -1.62
CA GLU A 26 0.58 10.62 -2.84
C GLU A 26 0.17 11.54 -4.00
N GLY A 27 -0.90 12.32 -3.83
CA GLY A 27 -1.43 13.22 -4.86
C GLY A 27 -1.97 12.47 -6.08
N VAL A 28 -2.62 11.33 -5.85
CA VAL A 28 -3.21 10.45 -6.89
C VAL A 28 -4.70 10.26 -6.64
N THR A 29 -5.40 9.54 -7.52
CA THR A 29 -6.82 9.23 -7.29
C THR A 29 -7.00 7.96 -6.48
N VAL A 30 -8.13 7.81 -5.80
CA VAL A 30 -8.52 6.55 -5.14
C VAL A 30 -8.54 5.39 -6.13
N SER A 31 -8.96 5.65 -7.37
CA SER A 31 -8.97 4.65 -8.44
C SER A 31 -7.57 4.15 -8.79
N ASP A 32 -6.57 5.04 -8.78
CA ASP A 32 -5.16 4.65 -8.98
C ASP A 32 -4.66 3.75 -7.85
N VAL A 33 -4.97 4.09 -6.59
CA VAL A 33 -4.61 3.26 -5.43
C VAL A 33 -5.27 1.89 -5.50
N GLN A 34 -6.56 1.83 -5.86
CA GLN A 34 -7.27 0.56 -6.04
C GLN A 34 -6.71 -0.26 -7.21
N GLN A 35 -6.22 0.39 -8.27
CA GLN A 35 -5.54 -0.29 -9.37
C GLN A 35 -4.22 -0.92 -8.87
N VAL A 36 -3.40 -0.17 -8.13
CA VAL A 36 -2.18 -0.70 -7.50
C VAL A 36 -2.50 -1.86 -6.54
N GLN A 37 -3.56 -1.73 -5.74
CA GLN A 37 -3.99 -2.80 -4.83
C GLN A 37 -4.30 -4.11 -5.57
N ARG A 38 -4.88 -4.04 -6.77
CA ARG A 38 -5.17 -5.22 -7.60
C ARG A 38 -3.91 -5.76 -8.28
N ASP A 39 -3.12 -4.87 -8.88
CA ASP A 39 -1.97 -5.24 -9.70
C ASP A 39 -0.79 -5.78 -8.88
N TYR A 40 -0.67 -5.35 -7.61
CA TYR A 40 0.44 -5.67 -6.71
C TYR A 40 -0.01 -6.37 -5.42
N ALA A 41 -1.10 -7.14 -5.49
CA ALA A 41 -1.68 -7.81 -4.34
C ALA A 41 -0.69 -8.75 -3.62
N MET A 42 0.21 -9.40 -4.36
CA MET A 42 1.21 -10.31 -3.79
C MET A 42 2.29 -9.56 -3.01
N GLU A 43 2.76 -8.43 -3.55
CA GLU A 43 3.75 -7.56 -2.93
C GLU A 43 3.21 -6.93 -1.65
N ILE A 44 1.96 -6.47 -1.67
CA ILE A 44 1.27 -5.93 -0.49
C ILE A 44 1.17 -7.00 0.61
N ASP A 45 0.80 -8.24 0.26
CA ASP A 45 0.72 -9.34 1.24
C ASP A 45 2.10 -9.71 1.80
N TYR A 46 3.12 -9.77 0.94
CA TYR A 46 4.49 -10.03 1.37
C TYR A 46 5.01 -8.97 2.35
N GLU A 47 4.82 -7.69 2.03
CA GLU A 47 5.21 -6.58 2.91
C GLU A 47 4.43 -6.63 4.23
N ARG A 48 3.11 -6.88 4.18
CA ARG A 48 2.27 -7.04 5.36
C ARG A 48 2.77 -8.18 6.26
N GLN A 49 3.09 -9.35 5.68
CA GLN A 49 3.67 -10.46 6.43
C GLN A 49 5.02 -10.09 7.06
N THR A 50 5.84 -9.32 6.36
CA THR A 50 7.12 -8.83 6.88
C THR A 50 6.89 -7.92 8.09
N LEU A 51 5.98 -6.95 7.99
CA LEU A 51 5.60 -6.05 9.08
C LEU A 51 5.06 -6.80 10.31
N ARG A 52 4.28 -7.86 10.10
CA ARG A 52 3.82 -8.74 11.19
C ARG A 52 4.99 -9.45 11.88
N LYS A 53 5.91 -10.04 11.11
CA LYS A 53 7.07 -10.79 11.64
C LYS A 53 7.98 -9.92 12.52
N VAL A 54 8.15 -8.66 12.15
CA VAL A 54 8.98 -7.71 12.93
C VAL A 54 8.19 -6.95 14.00
N GLY A 55 6.88 -7.20 14.11
CA GLY A 55 6.04 -6.67 15.18
C GLY A 55 5.55 -5.22 14.98
N TYR A 56 5.54 -4.69 13.76
CA TYR A 56 4.96 -3.36 13.50
C TYR A 56 3.43 -3.38 13.44
N ILE A 57 2.85 -4.50 13.01
CA ILE A 57 1.40 -4.70 12.98
C ILE A 57 1.05 -6.02 13.67
N HIS A 58 -0.09 -6.03 14.35
CA HIS A 58 -0.62 -7.15 15.11
C HIS A 58 -2.10 -7.24 14.75
N GLU A 59 -2.47 -8.16 13.87
CA GLU A 59 -3.87 -8.40 13.50
C GLU A 59 -4.34 -9.77 14.00
#